data_AF-A0A973MZH1-F1
#
_entry.id   AF-A0A973MZH1-F1
#
_cell.length_a   1.000
_cell.length_b   1.000
_cell.length_c   1.000
_cell.angle_alpha   90.00
_cell.angle_beta   90.00
_cell.angle_gamma   90.00
#
_symmetry.space_group_name_H-M   'P 1'
#
loop_
_entity.id
_entity.type
_entity.pdbx_description
1 polymer ?
#
loop_
_entity_poly.entity_id
_entity_poly.type
_entity_poly.pdbx_seq_one_letter_code
_entity_poly.pdbx_strand_id
1 'polypeptide(L)' 'NDVDVVTELLEAAGVAVVQVSAFGLGPAVRISYATKTSDLEDACKRIQRFCGNLW' A
#
# COMPACT_ATOMS: atom_id res chain seq x y z
N ASN A 1 -11.40 -1.08 6.17
CA ASN A 1 -11.55 0.19 5.42
C ASN A 1 -10.23 0.50 4.72
N ASP A 2 -10.20 1.38 3.71
CA ASP A 2 -8.95 1.73 3.01
C ASP A 2 -7.92 2.39 3.94
N VAL A 3 -8.39 3.17 4.92
CA VAL A 3 -7.57 3.70 6.03
C VAL A 3 -6.86 2.57 6.79
N ASP A 4 -7.59 1.53 7.20
CA ASP A 4 -7.01 0.41 7.96
C ASP A 4 -5.94 -0.30 7.14
N VAL A 5 -6.21 -0.54 5.84
CA VAL A 5 -5.26 -1.18 4.93
C VAL A 5 -3.99 -0.34 4.76
N VAL A 6 -4.11 0.99 4.67
CA VAL A 6 -2.95 1.89 4.58
C VAL A 6 -2.12 1.89 5.86
N THR A 7 -2.76 1.95 7.02
CA THR A 7 -2.07 1.89 8.32
C THR A 7 -1.33 0.57 8.49
N GLU A 8 -2.01 -0.56 8.25
CA GLU A 8 -1.40 -1.89 8.39
C GLU A 8 -0.28 -2.14 7.37
N LEU A 9 -0.42 -1.66 6.11
CA LEU A 9 0.66 -1.72 5.13
C LEU A 9 1.90 -0.94 5.58
N LEU A 10 1.71 0.19 6.27
CA LEU A 10 2.81 0.97 6.81
C LEU A 10 3.44 0.29 8.03
N GLU A 11 2.64 -0.24 8.95
CA GLU A 11 3.16 -0.83 10.19
C GLU A 11 3.75 -2.23 9.97
N ALA A 12 3.04 -3.12 9.29
CA ALA A 12 3.46 -4.50 9.11
C ALA A 12 4.41 -4.68 7.93
N ALA A 13 4.14 -3.99 6.82
CA ALA A 13 4.91 -4.15 5.60
C ALA A 13 5.91 -3.01 5.37
N GLY A 14 5.85 -1.89 6.11
CA GLY A 14 6.71 -0.71 5.94
C GLY A 14 6.55 -0.01 4.59
N VAL A 15 5.37 -0.09 3.98
CA VAL A 15 5.05 0.50 2.67
C VAL A 15 4.05 1.63 2.88
N ALA A 16 4.50 2.88 2.68
CA ALA A 16 3.63 4.04 2.75
C ALA A 16 2.83 4.20 1.44
N VAL A 17 1.51 4.17 1.54
CA VAL A 17 0.58 4.44 0.43
C VAL A 17 -0.45 5.49 0.87
N VAL A 18 -1.19 6.06 -0.08
CA VAL A 18 -2.21 7.06 0.22
C VAL A 18 -3.60 6.45 0.09
N GLN A 19 -4.42 6.60 1.12
CA GLN A 19 -5.84 6.24 1.10
C GLN A 19 -6.58 7.14 0.10
N VAL A 20 -7.36 6.55 -0.80
CA VAL A 20 -8.08 7.34 -1.81
C VAL A 20 -9.30 8.00 -1.19
N SER A 21 -9.83 7.49 -0.07
CA SER A 21 -10.90 8.15 0.70
C SER A 21 -10.56 9.60 1.10
N ALA A 22 -9.28 9.95 1.24
CA ALA A 22 -8.83 11.34 1.44
C ALA A 22 -9.17 12.28 0.27
N PHE A 23 -9.42 11.73 -0.92
CA PHE A 23 -9.84 12.44 -2.13
C PHE A 23 -11.34 12.27 -2.45
N GLY A 24 -12.13 11.71 -1.52
CA GLY A 24 -13.57 11.53 -1.70
C GLY A 24 -13.96 10.39 -2.64
N LEU A 25 -13.01 9.54 -3.05
CA LEU A 25 -13.24 8.35 -3.87
C LEU A 25 -12.72 7.12 -3.12
N GLY A 26 -13.41 5.99 -3.15
CA GLY A 26 -12.97 4.80 -2.42
C GLY A 26 -13.90 3.61 -2.61
N PRO A 27 -13.48 2.40 -2.23
CA PRO A 27 -12.23 2.06 -1.52
C PRO A 27 -11.05 1.73 -2.45
N ALA A 28 -9.93 2.45 -2.33
CA ALA A 28 -8.71 2.18 -3.09
C ALA A 28 -7.47 2.79 -2.39
N VAL A 29 -6.28 2.39 -2.84
CA VAL A 29 -5.00 2.99 -2.44
C VAL A 29 -4.28 3.59 -3.66
N ARG A 30 -3.52 4.66 -3.46
CA ARG A 30 -2.70 5.31 -4.49
C ARG A 30 -1.22 5.14 -4.17
N ILE A 31 -0.46 4.66 -5.17
CA ILE A 31 0.97 4.43 -5.09
C ILE A 31 1.70 5.42 -6.01
N SER A 32 2.76 6.05 -5.52
CA SER A 32 3.67 6.82 -6.36
C SER A 32 4.67 5.90 -7.03
N TYR A 33 4.78 5.98 -8.36
CA TYR A 33 5.79 5.25 -9.13
C TYR A 33 7.01 6.12 -9.49
N ALA A 34 7.05 7.38 -9.04
CA ALA A 34 8.14 8.32 -9.28
C ALA A 34 9.35 8.02 -8.37
N THR A 35 9.86 6.80 -8.43
CA THR A 35 11.03 6.28 -7.70
C THR A 35 11.79 5.28 -8.58
N LYS A 36 12.88 4.68 -8.09
CA LYS A 36 13.61 3.65 -8.83
C LYS A 36 12.75 2.40 -9.01
N THR A 37 12.89 1.74 -10.16
CA THR A 37 12.15 0.49 -10.46
C THR A 37 12.40 -0.60 -9.43
N SER A 38 13.64 -0.73 -8.93
CA SER A 38 13.99 -1.69 -7.87
C SER A 38 13.16 -1.48 -6.59
N ASP A 39 13.00 -0.22 -6.19
CA ASP A 39 12.30 0.13 -4.96
C ASP A 39 10.78 -0.14 -5.13
N LEU A 40 10.26 0.10 -6.34
CA LEU A 40 8.88 -0.22 -6.70
C LEU A 40 8.62 -1.73 -6.72
N GLU A 41 9.53 -2.51 -7.30
CA GLU A 41 9.45 -3.98 -7.30
C GLU A 41 9.46 -4.55 -5.88
N ASP A 42 10.34 -4.05 -5.02
CA ASP A 42 10.43 -4.49 -3.64
C ASP A 42 9.19 -4.07 -2.83
N ALA A 43 8.64 -2.88 -3.07
CA ALA A 43 7.35 -2.47 -2.50
C ALA A 43 6.22 -3.40 -2.95
N CYS A 44 6.14 -3.75 -4.24
CA CYS A 44 5.15 -4.69 -4.76
C CYS A 44 5.27 -6.08 -4.12
N LYS A 45 6.49 -6.61 -3.93
CA LYS A 45 6.72 -7.88 -3.23
C LYS A 45 6.23 -7.83 -1.78
N ARG A 46 6.47 -6.72 -1.08
CA ARG A 46 6.02 -6.52 0.32
C ARG A 46 4.50 -6.46 0.39
N ILE A 47 3.85 -5.75 -0.53
CA ILE A 47 2.39 -5.71 -0.65
C ILE A 47 1.81 -7.11 -0.92
N GLN A 48 2.39 -7.87 -1.85
CA GLN A 48 1.94 -9.23 -2.14
C GLN A 48 2.04 -10.15 -0.92
N ARG A 49 3.14 -10.08 -0.16
CA ARG A 49 3.31 -10.84 1.08
C ARG A 49 2.28 -10.45 2.13
N PHE A 50 2.03 -9.16 2.32
CA PHE A 50 1.00 -8.66 3.22
C PHE A 50 -0.39 -9.23 2.86
N CYS A 51 -0.79 -9.12 1.59
CA CYS A 51 -2.06 -9.68 1.10
C CYS A 51 -2.14 -11.21 1.23
N GLY A 52 -1.03 -11.92 1.10
CA GLY A 52 -0.96 -13.36 1.30
C GLY A 52 -1.12 -13.81 2.76
N ASN A 53 -0.84 -12.92 3.72
CA ASN A 53 -0.93 -13.21 5.15
C ASN A 53 -2.29 -12.84 5.77
N LEU A 54 -3.22 -12.29 4.99
CA LEU A 54 -4.56 -11.85 5.43
C LEU A 54 -5.58 -13.00 5.55
N TRP A 55 -5.12 -14.24 5.73
CA TRP A 55 -5.91 -15.47 5.73
C TRP A 55 -6.06 -16.04 7.13
#